data_AF-A0A2V6ZDG5-F1
#
_entry.id   AF-A0A2V6ZDG5-F1
#
_cell.length_a   1.000
_cell.length_b   1.000
_cell.length_c   1.000
_cell.angle_alpha   90.00
_cell.angle_beta   90.00
_cell.angle_gamma   90.00
#
_symmetry.space_group_name_H-M   'P 1'
#
loop_
_entity.id
_entity.type
_entity.pdbx_description
1 polymer ?
#
loop_
_entity_poly.entity_id
_entity_poly.type
_entity_poly.pdbx_seq_one_letter_code
_entity_poly.pdbx_strand_id
1 'polypeptide(L)'
;MAISIPADLTIVTLRSDGRELAQRWTAAYATSALQQASDLLKSRANIEFPRASCEQVVEEMPTGAAPDTVDEAGYHFLTAAHKAGNGVRVLLVDQVSRAELGGQSRQQTRVCLIAYGSDLGATSRMMAHELGHLLALPHVDSGRRWGPGQENQIAAWMRNLMYSGALNPAAELTQTQVQAARSSPLARRFGGR
;
A
#
# COMPACT_ATOMS: atom_id res chain seq x y z
N MET A 1 -11.92 -18.27 -11.27
CA MET A 1 -10.47 -17.94 -11.31
C MET A 1 -10.25 -16.63 -10.56
N ALA A 2 -9.16 -16.50 -9.79
CA ALA A 2 -8.81 -15.24 -9.15
C ALA A 2 -8.38 -14.20 -10.19
N ILE A 3 -8.62 -12.92 -9.93
CA ILE A 3 -8.07 -11.83 -10.74
C ILE A 3 -6.60 -11.69 -10.31
N SER A 4 -5.66 -11.90 -11.22
CA SER A 4 -4.23 -11.91 -10.92
C SER A 4 -3.56 -10.66 -11.47
N ILE A 5 -3.02 -9.80 -10.60
CA ILE A 5 -2.45 -8.49 -10.95
C ILE A 5 -0.97 -8.49 -10.56
N PRO A 6 -0.02 -8.47 -11.52
CA PRO A 6 1.40 -8.53 -11.18
C PRO A 6 1.84 -7.31 -10.37
N ALA A 7 2.65 -7.54 -9.33
CA ALA A 7 3.25 -6.49 -8.51
C ALA A 7 4.78 -6.47 -8.67
N ASP A 8 5.29 -5.33 -9.13
CA ASP A 8 6.72 -5.03 -9.12
C ASP A 8 7.09 -4.41 -7.77
N LEU A 9 8.12 -4.94 -7.10
CA LEU A 9 8.63 -4.40 -5.85
C LEU A 9 9.92 -3.60 -6.12
N THR A 10 9.99 -2.37 -5.63
CA THR A 10 11.21 -1.54 -5.72
C THR A 10 11.60 -1.11 -4.32
N ILE A 11 12.67 -1.68 -3.78
CA ILE A 11 13.24 -1.28 -2.50
C ILE A 11 14.09 -0.04 -2.73
N VAL A 12 13.71 1.07 -2.10
CA VAL A 12 14.33 2.38 -2.29
C VAL A 12 15.17 2.71 -1.06
N THR A 13 16.50 2.70 -1.23
CA THR A 13 17.44 3.24 -0.25
C THR A 13 17.63 4.72 -0.52
N LEU A 14 17.35 5.57 0.46
CA LEU A 14 17.57 7.01 0.32
C LEU A 14 19.04 7.35 0.51
N ARG A 15 19.52 8.35 -0.22
CA ARG A 15 20.86 8.94 -0.06
C ARG A 15 20.73 10.36 0.46
N SER A 16 21.51 10.68 1.48
CA SER A 16 21.68 12.04 2.02
C SER A 16 23.16 12.35 2.19
N ASP A 17 23.59 13.55 1.78
CA ASP A 17 24.98 14.03 1.87
C ASP A 17 26.02 13.03 1.33
N GLY A 18 25.71 12.40 0.19
CA GLY A 18 26.57 11.42 -0.46
C GLY A 18 26.65 10.06 0.24
N ARG A 19 25.81 9.79 1.25
CA ARG A 19 25.76 8.52 1.98
C ARG A 19 24.39 7.88 1.88
N GLU A 20 24.38 6.56 1.67
CA GLU A 20 23.17 5.76 1.73
C GLU A 20 22.70 5.65 3.18
N LEU A 21 21.41 5.87 3.39
CA LEU A 21 20.76 5.73 4.68
C LEU A 21 20.47 4.26 4.97
N ALA A 22 20.24 3.97 6.25
CA ALA A 22 19.90 2.63 6.67
C ALA A 22 18.62 2.14 5.99
N GLN A 23 18.64 0.90 5.54
CA GLN A 23 17.52 0.25 4.85
C GLN A 23 17.27 -1.12 5.48
N ARG A 24 16.08 -1.33 6.03
CA ARG A 24 15.68 -2.60 6.66
C ARG A 24 15.00 -3.57 5.71
N TRP A 25 14.44 -3.09 4.60
CA TRP A 25 13.81 -3.95 3.61
C TRP A 25 14.84 -4.89 2.98
N THR A 26 14.50 -6.17 2.96
CA THR A 26 15.20 -7.18 2.15
C THR A 26 14.23 -7.73 1.11
N ALA A 27 14.74 -8.27 0.00
CA ALA A 27 13.90 -8.90 -1.01
C ALA A 27 13.03 -10.04 -0.44
N ALA A 28 13.55 -10.80 0.54
CA ALA A 28 12.83 -11.86 1.21
C ALA A 28 11.67 -11.33 2.07
N TYR A 29 11.92 -10.29 2.86
CA TYR A 29 10.88 -9.65 3.68
C TYR A 29 9.82 -8.97 2.80
N ALA A 30 10.25 -8.25 1.76
CA ALA A 30 9.39 -7.62 0.76
C ALA A 30 8.45 -8.63 0.08
N THR A 31 9.00 -9.76 -0.36
CA THR A 31 8.23 -10.85 -0.99
C THR A 31 7.24 -11.45 0.00
N SER A 32 7.64 -11.68 1.25
CA SER A 32 6.77 -12.24 2.28
C SER A 32 5.62 -11.29 2.63
N ALA A 33 5.90 -9.99 2.70
CA ALA A 33 4.89 -8.97 2.99
C ALA A 33 3.85 -8.88 1.86
N LEU A 34 4.31 -8.87 0.60
CA LEU A 34 3.44 -8.91 -0.57
C LEU A 34 2.59 -10.17 -0.60
N GLN A 35 3.19 -11.34 -0.32
CA GLN A 35 2.47 -12.60 -0.33
C GLN A 35 1.32 -12.60 0.69
N GLN A 36 1.58 -12.19 1.94
CA GLN A 36 0.53 -12.11 2.96
C GLN A 36 -0.54 -11.06 2.64
N ALA A 37 -0.14 -9.90 2.09
CA ALA A 37 -1.09 -8.88 1.63
C ALA A 37 -1.99 -9.41 0.51
N SER A 38 -1.39 -10.11 -0.46
CA SER A 38 -2.07 -10.78 -1.56
C SER A 38 -3.02 -11.86 -1.08
N ASP A 39 -2.60 -12.72 -0.14
CA ASP A 39 -3.44 -13.78 0.41
C ASP A 39 -4.66 -13.22 1.16
N LEU A 40 -4.49 -12.10 1.86
CA LEU A 40 -5.60 -11.37 2.47
C LEU A 40 -6.59 -10.93 1.40
N LEU A 41 -6.15 -10.21 0.37
CA LEU A 41 -7.06 -9.75 -0.70
C LEU A 41 -7.67 -10.91 -1.51
N LYS A 42 -6.95 -12.02 -1.67
CA LYS A 42 -7.44 -13.23 -2.33
C LYS A 42 -8.56 -13.87 -1.53
N SER A 43 -8.39 -14.01 -0.22
CA SER A 43 -9.43 -14.56 0.67
C SER A 43 -10.67 -13.68 0.75
N ARG A 44 -10.53 -12.35 0.66
CA ARG A 44 -11.66 -11.40 0.81
C ARG A 44 -12.35 -11.06 -0.49
N ALA A 45 -11.60 -10.86 -1.58
CA ALA A 45 -12.12 -10.37 -2.86
C ALA A 45 -11.80 -11.26 -4.06
N ASN A 46 -11.08 -12.37 -3.86
CA ASN A 46 -10.61 -13.26 -4.92
C ASN A 46 -9.81 -12.49 -6.00
N ILE A 47 -8.93 -11.62 -5.51
CA ILE A 47 -7.92 -10.83 -6.25
C ILE A 47 -6.57 -11.14 -5.61
N GLU A 48 -5.55 -11.44 -6.40
CA GLU A 48 -4.20 -11.73 -5.93
C GLU A 48 -3.17 -10.83 -6.63
N PHE A 49 -2.06 -10.60 -5.94
CA PHE A 49 -0.94 -9.78 -6.39
C PHE A 49 0.37 -10.58 -6.37
N PRO A 50 0.61 -11.45 -7.37
CA PRO A 50 1.85 -12.19 -7.45
C PRO A 50 3.04 -11.26 -7.70
N ARG A 51 4.18 -11.58 -7.08
CA ARG A 51 5.45 -10.88 -7.33
C ARG A 51 5.89 -11.10 -8.78
N ALA A 52 5.99 -10.01 -9.54
CA ALA A 52 6.55 -10.03 -10.90
C ALA A 52 8.07 -9.79 -10.88
N SER A 53 8.52 -8.80 -10.11
CA SER A 53 9.92 -8.44 -9.95
C SER A 53 10.21 -7.92 -8.54
N CYS A 54 11.48 -7.90 -8.16
CA CYS A 54 11.94 -7.20 -6.96
C CYS A 54 13.33 -6.62 -7.25
N GLU A 55 13.45 -5.30 -7.24
CA GLU A 55 14.69 -4.58 -7.48
C GLU A 55 15.08 -3.71 -6.27
N GLN A 56 16.34 -3.33 -6.21
CA GLN A 56 16.87 -2.41 -5.21
C GLN A 56 17.48 -1.22 -5.93
N VAL A 57 17.13 -0.02 -5.48
CA VAL A 57 17.59 1.24 -6.08
C VAL A 57 18.05 2.18 -4.98
N VAL A 58 18.92 3.11 -5.35
CA VAL A 58 19.37 4.19 -4.47
C VAL A 58 18.93 5.49 -5.09
N GLU A 59 18.19 6.28 -4.30
CA GLU A 59 17.61 7.55 -4.75
C GLU A 59 18.11 8.70 -3.89
N GLU A 60 18.47 9.79 -4.54
CA GLU A 60 18.79 11.05 -3.88
C GLU A 60 17.56 11.95 -3.98
N MET A 61 17.01 12.33 -2.82
CA MET A 61 15.80 13.14 -2.79
C MET A 61 16.09 14.54 -3.35
N PRO A 62 15.13 15.13 -4.10
CA PRO A 62 15.32 16.46 -4.66
C PRO A 62 15.50 17.50 -3.56
N THR A 63 16.26 18.55 -3.87
CA THR A 63 16.48 19.66 -2.93
C THR A 63 15.14 20.24 -2.43
N GLY A 64 14.98 20.27 -1.11
CA GLY A 64 13.76 20.76 -0.45
C GLY A 64 12.77 19.68 -0.02
N ALA A 65 12.98 18.42 -0.38
CA ALA A 65 12.31 17.28 0.25
C ALA A 65 13.03 16.88 1.55
N ALA A 66 12.34 16.13 2.42
CA ALA A 66 12.99 15.53 3.59
C ALA A 66 14.14 14.59 3.15
N PRO A 67 15.35 14.74 3.73
CA PRO A 67 16.53 14.01 3.26
C PRO A 67 16.55 12.54 3.70
N ASP A 68 15.84 12.21 4.77
CA ASP A 68 15.91 10.92 5.46
C ASP A 68 14.57 10.16 5.55
N THR A 69 13.49 10.81 5.14
CA THR A 69 12.15 10.26 5.15
C THR A 69 11.43 10.61 3.86
N VAL A 70 10.43 9.82 3.47
CA VAL A 70 9.59 10.16 2.31
C VAL A 70 8.35 10.93 2.77
N ASP A 71 8.25 12.18 2.33
CA ASP A 71 7.06 13.02 2.43
C ASP A 71 6.23 12.96 1.13
N GLU A 72 5.21 13.82 1.00
CA GLU A 72 4.37 13.86 -0.20
C GLU A 72 5.17 14.24 -1.47
N ALA A 73 6.15 15.15 -1.36
CA ALA A 73 6.99 15.55 -2.50
C ALA A 73 7.92 14.41 -2.92
N GLY A 74 8.52 13.71 -1.95
CA GLY A 74 9.31 12.50 -2.18
C GLY A 74 8.47 11.38 -2.80
N TYR A 75 7.23 11.17 -2.37
CA TYR A 75 6.31 10.23 -3.01
C TYR A 75 6.07 10.60 -4.48
N HIS A 76 5.79 11.87 -4.78
CA HIS A 76 5.59 12.33 -6.15
C HIS A 76 6.83 12.13 -7.02
N PHE A 77 8.02 12.42 -6.48
CA PHE A 77 9.28 12.16 -7.15
C PHE A 77 9.46 10.66 -7.47
N LEU A 78 9.35 9.80 -6.45
CA LEU A 78 9.56 8.36 -6.62
C LEU A 78 8.53 7.73 -7.57
N THR A 79 7.26 8.15 -7.51
CA THR A 79 6.23 7.63 -8.43
C THR A 79 6.42 8.09 -9.87
N ALA A 80 7.08 9.23 -10.10
CA ALA A 80 7.46 9.69 -11.44
C ALA A 80 8.67 8.92 -11.99
N ALA A 81 9.66 8.61 -11.14
CA ALA A 81 10.84 7.82 -11.48
C ALA A 81 10.52 6.34 -11.70
N HIS A 82 9.68 5.76 -10.84
CA HIS A 82 9.38 4.33 -10.78
C HIS A 82 7.91 4.06 -11.13
N LYS A 83 7.61 4.07 -12.43
CA LYS A 83 6.24 3.89 -12.93
C LYS A 83 5.79 2.43 -12.86
N ALA A 84 4.50 2.22 -12.60
CA ALA A 84 3.91 0.88 -12.70
C ALA A 84 3.92 0.37 -14.15
N GLY A 85 4.43 -0.84 -14.35
CA GLY A 85 4.38 -1.54 -15.63
C GLY A 85 2.96 -2.02 -15.98
N ASN A 86 2.82 -3.31 -16.27
CA ASN A 86 1.53 -3.88 -16.67
C ASN A 86 0.52 -3.93 -15.50
N GLY A 87 0.99 -4.21 -14.28
CA GLY A 87 0.15 -4.27 -13.07
C GLY A 87 0.34 -3.06 -12.16
N VAL A 88 0.87 -3.30 -10.96
CA VAL A 88 1.14 -2.28 -9.92
C VAL A 88 2.63 -2.22 -9.58
N ARG A 89 3.05 -1.10 -8.98
CA ARG A 89 4.38 -0.97 -8.38
C ARG A 89 4.26 -0.64 -6.89
N VAL A 90 5.03 -1.34 -6.08
CA VAL A 90 5.13 -1.11 -4.64
C VAL A 90 6.54 -0.58 -4.34
N LEU A 91 6.62 0.68 -3.93
CA LEU A 91 7.84 1.34 -3.50
C LEU A 91 8.02 1.07 -2.01
N LEU A 92 9.14 0.46 -1.64
CA LEU A 92 9.41 0.03 -0.27
C LEU A 92 10.49 0.93 0.31
N VAL A 93 10.11 1.76 1.29
CA VAL A 93 10.99 2.77 1.91
C VAL A 93 11.17 2.46 3.39
N ASP A 94 12.28 2.89 3.97
CA ASP A 94 12.51 2.63 5.40
C ASP A 94 11.57 3.47 6.28
N GLN A 95 11.44 4.76 5.98
CA GLN A 95 10.65 5.72 6.77
C GLN A 95 9.87 6.72 5.91
N VAL A 96 8.77 7.20 6.47
CA VAL A 96 7.91 8.25 5.92
C VAL A 96 7.72 9.35 6.96
N SER A 97 7.60 10.61 6.52
CA SER A 97 7.55 11.75 7.45
C SER A 97 6.24 11.82 8.26
N ARG A 98 5.15 11.23 7.74
CA ARG A 98 3.87 11.08 8.47
C ARG A 98 3.66 9.63 8.85
N ALA A 99 4.04 9.29 10.07
CA ALA A 99 3.95 7.93 10.59
C ALA A 99 2.52 7.38 10.58
N GLU A 100 1.49 8.24 10.72
CA GLU A 100 0.08 7.80 10.63
C GLU A 100 -0.31 7.28 9.25
N LEU A 101 0.42 7.63 8.19
CA LEU A 101 0.10 7.17 6.85
C LEU A 101 0.63 5.75 6.61
N GLY A 102 1.87 5.45 7.03
CA GLY A 102 2.51 4.13 6.87
C GLY A 102 2.73 3.69 5.41
N GLY A 103 1.81 4.00 4.52
CA GLY A 103 1.89 3.92 3.08
C GLY A 103 1.13 5.06 2.41
N GLN A 104 1.23 5.10 1.10
CA GLN A 104 0.53 6.08 0.27
C GLN A 104 0.31 5.50 -1.12
N SER A 105 -0.84 5.74 -1.72
CA SER A 105 -1.15 5.20 -3.04
C SER A 105 -1.92 6.20 -3.90
N ARG A 106 -1.76 6.08 -5.21
CA ARG A 106 -2.56 6.81 -6.20
C ARG A 106 -3.00 5.86 -7.30
N GLN A 107 -4.31 5.71 -7.43
CA GLN A 107 -4.93 4.82 -8.42
C GLN A 107 -4.48 5.15 -9.86
N GLN A 108 -4.30 6.43 -10.18
CA GLN A 108 -3.92 6.91 -11.51
C GLN A 108 -2.51 6.42 -11.91
N THR A 109 -1.57 6.39 -10.97
CA THR A 109 -0.20 5.93 -11.22
C THR A 109 -0.08 4.41 -11.08
N ARG A 110 -1.01 3.77 -10.35
CA ARG A 110 -0.94 2.35 -9.93
C ARG A 110 0.30 2.05 -9.10
N VAL A 111 0.80 3.07 -8.41
CA VAL A 111 1.95 2.98 -7.52
C VAL A 111 1.48 3.18 -6.09
N CYS A 112 1.89 2.30 -5.20
CA CYS A 112 1.82 2.52 -3.76
C CYS A 112 3.23 2.55 -3.16
N LEU A 113 3.36 3.25 -2.05
CA LEU A 113 4.53 3.33 -1.20
C LEU A 113 4.20 2.68 0.12
N ILE A 114 5.13 1.89 0.67
CA ILE A 114 4.98 1.17 1.94
C ILE A 114 6.24 1.39 2.77
N ALA A 115 6.08 1.94 3.98
CA ALA A 115 7.14 2.07 4.95
C ALA A 115 7.42 0.73 5.66
N TYR A 116 8.62 0.58 6.19
CA TYR A 116 8.96 -0.59 7.01
C TYR A 116 8.14 -0.57 8.32
N GLY A 117 7.33 -1.61 8.53
CA GLY A 117 6.43 -1.70 9.69
C GLY A 117 7.08 -2.29 10.94
N SER A 118 6.31 -2.39 12.03
CA SER A 118 6.77 -3.00 13.30
C SER A 118 7.09 -4.49 13.17
N ASP A 119 6.33 -5.18 12.33
CA ASP A 119 6.41 -6.62 12.09
C ASP A 119 5.82 -6.95 10.71
N LEU A 120 6.06 -8.17 10.25
CA LEU A 120 5.61 -8.65 8.95
C LEU A 120 4.10 -8.55 8.77
N GLY A 121 3.32 -8.86 9.81
CA GLY A 121 1.86 -8.80 9.74
C GLY A 121 1.35 -7.37 9.61
N ALA A 122 1.89 -6.44 10.39
CA ALA A 122 1.56 -5.02 10.30
C ALA A 122 1.89 -4.44 8.92
N THR A 123 3.10 -4.73 8.41
CA THR A 123 3.52 -4.32 7.06
C THR A 123 2.60 -4.91 5.98
N SER A 124 2.24 -6.19 6.09
CA SER A 124 1.37 -6.85 5.11
C SER A 124 -0.04 -6.27 5.10
N ARG A 125 -0.60 -5.92 6.26
CA ARG A 125 -1.92 -5.27 6.35
C ARG A 125 -1.91 -3.88 5.72
N MET A 126 -0.88 -3.10 6.03
CA MET A 126 -0.67 -1.78 5.41
C MET A 126 -0.54 -1.91 3.88
N MET A 127 0.22 -2.89 3.39
CA MET A 127 0.31 -3.15 1.96
C MET A 127 -1.03 -3.57 1.35
N ALA A 128 -1.81 -4.44 2.02
CA ALA A 128 -3.14 -4.81 1.56
C ALA A 128 -4.12 -3.62 1.51
N HIS A 129 -4.02 -2.70 2.48
CA HIS A 129 -4.79 -1.46 2.51
C HIS A 129 -4.47 -0.57 1.31
N GLU A 130 -3.20 -0.31 1.04
CA GLU A 130 -2.79 0.50 -0.12
C GLU A 130 -3.13 -0.15 -1.46
N LEU A 131 -3.00 -1.48 -1.55
CA LEU A 131 -3.48 -2.22 -2.73
C LEU A 131 -5.00 -2.10 -2.89
N GLY A 132 -5.75 -2.03 -1.79
CA GLY A 132 -7.18 -1.73 -1.78
C GLY A 132 -7.50 -0.36 -2.39
N HIS A 133 -6.71 0.67 -2.08
CA HIS A 133 -6.84 1.99 -2.72
C HIS A 133 -6.56 1.95 -4.23
N LEU A 134 -5.57 1.16 -4.69
CA LEU A 134 -5.34 0.95 -6.12
C LEU A 134 -6.50 0.22 -6.82
N LEU A 135 -7.30 -0.53 -6.06
CA LEU A 135 -8.56 -1.16 -6.47
C LEU A 135 -9.78 -0.22 -6.28
N ALA A 136 -9.55 1.09 -6.17
CA ALA A 136 -10.57 2.12 -6.05
C ALA A 136 -11.45 2.01 -4.77
N LEU A 137 -10.91 1.44 -3.69
CA LEU A 137 -11.60 1.40 -2.41
C LEU A 137 -11.24 2.65 -1.58
N PRO A 138 -12.19 3.52 -1.22
CA PRO A 138 -11.93 4.65 -0.34
C PRO A 138 -11.89 4.23 1.13
N HIS A 139 -11.41 5.13 2.01
CA HIS A 139 -11.54 4.93 3.45
C HIS A 139 -13.01 4.86 3.87
N VAL A 140 -13.33 3.87 4.71
CA VAL A 140 -14.70 3.64 5.21
C VAL A 140 -15.17 4.72 6.18
N ASP A 141 -14.21 5.44 6.78
CA ASP A 141 -14.42 6.47 7.80
C ASP A 141 -14.20 7.90 7.27
N SER A 142 -14.14 8.08 5.94
CA SER A 142 -14.00 9.40 5.30
C SER A 142 -15.10 10.40 5.65
N GLY A 143 -16.29 9.94 6.02
CA GLY A 143 -17.42 10.76 6.48
C GLY A 143 -17.54 10.91 8.00
N ARG A 144 -16.56 10.45 8.78
CA ARG A 144 -16.61 10.45 10.25
C ARG A 144 -16.80 11.87 10.80
N ARG A 145 -17.68 12.00 11.79
CA ARG A 145 -17.86 13.24 12.57
C ARG A 145 -17.39 12.99 13.99
N TRP A 146 -16.70 13.97 14.59
CA TRP A 146 -16.29 13.87 15.98
C TRP A 146 -17.49 14.19 16.90
N GLY A 147 -17.88 13.26 17.75
CA GLY A 147 -18.98 13.41 18.70
C GLY A 147 -19.44 12.09 19.32
N PRO A 148 -20.21 12.14 20.42
CA PRO A 148 -20.76 10.94 21.08
C PRO A 148 -21.78 10.21 20.19
N GLY A 149 -21.95 8.90 20.38
CA GLY A 149 -23.00 8.10 19.70
C GLY A 149 -22.57 7.41 18.41
N GLN A 150 -21.26 7.37 18.09
CA GLN A 150 -20.70 6.66 16.92
C GLN A 150 -19.92 5.39 17.28
N GLU A 151 -19.98 4.93 18.54
CA GLU A 151 -19.14 3.86 19.07
C GLU A 151 -19.31 2.56 18.25
N ASN A 152 -20.55 2.22 17.89
CA ASN A 152 -20.85 1.05 17.06
C ASN A 152 -20.30 1.18 15.63
N GLN A 153 -20.33 2.38 15.05
CA GLN A 153 -19.80 2.63 13.70
C GLN A 153 -18.27 2.57 13.72
N ILE A 154 -17.64 3.16 14.73
CA ILE A 154 -16.18 3.10 14.93
C ILE A 154 -15.73 1.65 15.08
N ALA A 155 -16.41 0.84 15.89
CA ALA A 155 -16.08 -0.57 16.03
C ALA A 155 -16.20 -1.35 14.71
N ALA A 156 -17.21 -1.03 13.88
CA ALA A 156 -17.34 -1.60 12.54
C ALA A 156 -16.21 -1.15 11.60
N TRP A 157 -15.85 0.13 11.62
CA TRP A 157 -14.74 0.67 10.83
C TRP A 157 -13.42 0.03 11.22
N MET A 158 -13.11 -0.10 12.51
CA MET A 158 -11.86 -0.72 12.99
C MET A 158 -11.68 -2.18 12.54
N ARG A 159 -12.75 -2.87 12.14
CA ARG A 159 -12.70 -4.22 11.56
C ARG A 159 -12.60 -4.23 10.04
N ASN A 160 -12.67 -3.07 9.38
CA ASN A 160 -12.58 -2.95 7.94
C ASN A 160 -11.12 -2.77 7.50
N LEU A 161 -10.73 -3.41 6.39
CA LEU A 161 -9.40 -3.25 5.81
C LEU A 161 -9.15 -1.81 5.37
N MET A 162 -10.18 -1.09 4.93
CA MET A 162 -10.07 0.30 4.46
C MET A 162 -10.33 1.32 5.58
N TYR A 163 -10.02 0.98 6.82
CA TYR A 163 -10.02 1.93 7.93
C TYR A 163 -8.76 2.78 7.91
N SER A 164 -8.89 4.10 8.09
CA SER A 164 -7.72 5.00 8.08
C SER A 164 -6.79 4.86 9.30
N GLY A 165 -7.26 4.21 10.36
CA GLY A 165 -6.49 4.00 11.59
C GLY A 165 -5.75 2.65 11.65
N ALA A 166 -5.47 2.20 12.87
CA ALA A 166 -4.76 0.94 13.09
C ALA A 166 -5.51 -0.27 12.49
N LEU A 167 -4.81 -1.01 11.62
CA LEU A 167 -5.39 -2.13 10.89
C LEU A 167 -5.45 -3.40 11.72
N ASN A 168 -6.67 -3.90 11.91
CA ASN A 168 -6.96 -5.11 12.65
C ASN A 168 -6.39 -6.36 11.95
N PRO A 169 -5.76 -7.31 12.67
CA PRO A 169 -5.33 -8.61 12.13
C PRO A 169 -6.42 -9.38 11.38
N ALA A 170 -7.67 -9.26 11.82
CA ALA A 170 -8.84 -9.89 11.23
C ALA A 170 -9.61 -8.96 10.28
N ALA A 171 -8.99 -7.89 9.78
CA ALA A 171 -9.66 -6.90 8.93
C ALA A 171 -10.34 -7.54 7.71
N GLU A 172 -11.53 -7.04 7.39
CA GLU A 172 -12.41 -7.57 6.34
C GLU A 172 -12.77 -6.50 5.30
N LEU A 173 -13.28 -6.94 4.15
CA LEU A 173 -13.96 -6.08 3.20
C LEU A 173 -15.45 -6.39 3.24
N THR A 174 -16.28 -5.37 3.15
CA THR A 174 -17.72 -5.55 2.96
C THR A 174 -18.02 -6.12 1.58
N GLN A 175 -19.19 -6.74 1.40
CA GLN A 175 -19.60 -7.27 0.09
C GLN A 175 -19.59 -6.19 -1.01
N THR A 176 -20.01 -4.97 -0.68
CA THR A 176 -19.97 -3.82 -1.60
C THR A 176 -18.54 -3.46 -2.00
N GLN A 177 -17.59 -3.44 -1.04
CA GLN A 177 -16.17 -3.22 -1.35
C GLN A 177 -15.59 -4.36 -2.20
N VAL A 178 -15.98 -5.61 -1.96
CA VAL A 178 -15.55 -6.74 -2.79
C VAL A 178 -16.02 -6.56 -4.23
N GLN A 179 -17.28 -6.19 -4.45
CA GLN A 179 -17.81 -5.91 -5.79
C GLN A 179 -17.11 -4.71 -6.45
N ALA A 180 -16.88 -3.62 -5.70
CA ALA A 180 -16.17 -2.45 -6.18
C ALA A 180 -14.72 -2.77 -6.58
N ALA A 181 -14.00 -3.54 -5.74
CA ALA A 181 -12.62 -3.93 -6.02
C ALA A 181 -12.50 -4.75 -7.31
N ARG A 182 -13.40 -5.73 -7.49
CA ARG A 182 -13.42 -6.63 -8.65
C ARG A 182 -13.82 -5.93 -9.95
N SER A 183 -14.63 -4.88 -9.84
CA SER A 183 -15.08 -4.05 -10.96
C SER A 183 -14.23 -2.78 -11.16
N SER A 184 -13.16 -2.62 -10.38
CA SER A 184 -12.28 -1.44 -10.45
C SER A 184 -11.59 -1.33 -11.81
N PRO A 185 -11.19 -0.11 -12.24
CA PRO A 185 -10.45 0.07 -13.50
C PRO A 185 -9.18 -0.77 -13.58
N LEU A 186 -8.48 -0.96 -12.45
CA LEU A 186 -7.31 -1.83 -12.38
C LEU A 186 -7.70 -3.31 -12.58
N ALA A 187 -8.66 -3.82 -11.81
CA ALA A 187 -9.08 -5.22 -11.90
C ALA A 187 -9.65 -5.60 -13.28
N ARG A 188 -10.41 -4.70 -13.92
CA ARG A 188 -10.97 -4.90 -15.27
C ARG A 188 -9.90 -5.17 -16.33
N ARG A 189 -8.70 -4.60 -16.19
CA ARG A 189 -7.56 -4.88 -17.10
C ARG A 189 -7.10 -6.33 -17.05
N PHE A 190 -7.46 -7.05 -15.97
CA PHE A 190 -7.08 -8.43 -15.72
C PHE A 190 -8.30 -9.35 -15.66
N GLY A 191 -9.40 -8.98 -16.33
CA GLY A 191 -10.61 -9.79 -16.44
C GLY A 191 -11.62 -9.62 -15.30
N GLY A 192 -11.42 -8.63 -14.42
CA GLY A 192 -12.41 -8.24 -13.42
C GLY A 192 -13.72 -7.73 -14.03
N ARG A 193 -14.82 -7.90 -13.30
CA ARG A 193 -16.17 -7.49 -13.69
C ARG A 193 -16.87 -6.83 -12.51
#